data_AF-A0A0P9R082-F1
#
_entry.id   AF-A0A0P9R082-F1
#
_cell.length_a   1.000
_cell.length_b   1.000
_cell.length_c   1.000
_cell.angle_alpha   90.00
_cell.angle_beta   90.00
_cell.angle_gamma   90.00
#
_symmetry.space_group_name_H-M   'P 1'
#
loop_
_entity.id
_entity.type
_entity.pdbx_description
1 polymer ?
#
loop_
_entity_poly.entity_id
_entity_poly.type
_entity_poly.pdbx_seq_one_letter_code
_entity_poly.pdbx_strand_id
1 'polypeptide(L)' 'MVERFFRDITVYLRDGSFSSIRELESSITTFLALRNAQPTRYVWNAKGEDILNKIQRARAATTTQA' A
#
# COMPACT_ATOMS: atom_id res chain seq x y z
N MET A 1 -1.60 4.12 2.35
CA MET A 1 -0.21 3.68 2.04
C MET A 1 -0.21 2.69 0.87
N VAL A 2 -0.89 1.56 1.00
CA VAL A 2 -1.10 0.61 -0.11
C VAL A 2 -2.24 1.02 -1.04
N GLU A 3 -3.33 1.59 -0.49
CA GLU A 3 -4.48 2.02 -1.28
C GLU A 3 -4.15 3.15 -2.25
N ARG A 4 -3.27 4.08 -1.85
CA ARG A 4 -2.77 5.14 -2.73
C ARG A 4 -1.96 4.56 -3.89
N PHE A 5 -1.09 3.58 -3.62
CA PHE A 5 -0.34 2.90 -4.67
C PHE A 5 -1.29 2.27 -5.70
N PHE A 6 -2.29 1.50 -5.25
CA PHE A 6 -3.24 0.86 -6.15
C PHE A 6 -4.11 1.86 -6.91
N ARG A 7 -4.49 2.98 -6.28
CA ARG A 7 -5.17 4.08 -6.96
C ARG A 7 -4.29 4.64 -8.09
N ASP A 8 -3.06 5.00 -7.78
CA ASP A 8 -2.16 5.69 -8.72
C ASP A 8 -1.86 4.80 -9.95
N ILE A 9 -1.53 3.53 -9.73
CA ILE A 9 -1.28 2.59 -10.85
C ILE A 9 -2.56 2.30 -11.65
N THR A 10 -3.73 2.22 -10.99
CA THR A 10 -5.00 2.02 -11.69
C THR A 10 -5.33 3.19 -12.58
N VAL A 11 -5.13 4.43 -12.12
CA VAL A 11 -5.35 5.63 -12.94
C VAL A 11 -4.38 5.64 -14.12
N TYR A 12 -3.10 5.36 -13.88
CA TYR A 12 -2.06 5.32 -14.92
C TYR A 12 -2.35 4.28 -16.01
N LEU A 13 -2.82 3.09 -15.64
CA LEU A 13 -3.09 2.01 -16.60
C LEU A 13 -4.46 2.11 -17.27
N ARG A 14 -5.47 2.66 -16.61
CA ARG A 14 -6.85 2.75 -17.15
C ARG A 14 -6.94 3.70 -18.33
N ASP A 15 -6.20 4.80 -18.30
CA ASP A 15 -6.19 5.79 -19.39
C ASP A 15 -5.26 5.37 -20.54
N GLY A 16 -4.35 4.42 -20.27
CA GLY A 16 -3.46 3.85 -21.27
C GLY A 16 -4.18 2.92 -22.25
N SER A 17 -3.82 3.02 -23.53
CA SER A 17 -4.18 2.02 -24.55
C SER A 17 -2.91 1.28 -24.96
N PHE A 18 -2.96 -0.06 -24.93
CA PHE A 18 -1.80 -0.91 -25.19
C PHE A 18 -2.08 -1.84 -26.37
N SER A 19 -1.15 -1.90 -27.31
CA SER A 19 -1.20 -2.76 -28.49
C SER A 19 -0.80 -4.21 -28.21
N SER A 20 -0.20 -4.47 -27.03
CA SER A 20 0.30 -5.79 -26.65
C SER A 20 0.54 -5.92 -25.14
N ILE A 21 0.55 -7.16 -24.64
CA ILE A 21 0.89 -7.46 -23.23
C ILE A 21 2.29 -6.96 -22.88
N ARG A 22 3.27 -7.13 -23.78
CA ARG A 22 4.64 -6.63 -23.62
C ARG A 22 4.69 -5.12 -23.33
N GLU A 23 3.82 -4.36 -24.00
CA GLU A 23 3.74 -2.91 -23.84
C GLU A 23 3.13 -2.54 -22.49
N LEU A 24 2.11 -3.28 -22.05
CA LEU A 24 1.54 -3.15 -20.71
C LEU A 24 2.58 -3.45 -19.62
N GLU A 25 3.35 -4.55 -19.76
CA GLU A 25 4.42 -4.92 -18.83
C GLU A 25 5.50 -3.83 -18.73
N SER A 26 5.92 -3.29 -19.89
CA SER A 26 6.87 -2.19 -19.94
C SER A 26 6.32 -0.93 -19.26
N SER A 27 5.04 -0.62 -19.48
CA SER A 27 4.39 0.53 -18.87
C SER A 27 4.28 0.40 -17.35
N ILE A 28 3.96 -0.79 -16.84
CA ILE A 28 3.98 -1.08 -15.40
C ILE A 28 5.39 -0.88 -14.82
N THR A 29 6.41 -1.40 -15.51
CA THR A 29 7.80 -1.28 -15.07
C THR A 29 8.25 0.18 -15.01
N THR A 30 7.90 0.97 -16.02
CA THR A 30 8.15 2.42 -16.06
C THR A 30 7.46 3.15 -14.92
N PHE A 31 6.19 2.85 -14.65
CA PHE A 31 5.46 3.42 -13.52
C PHE A 31 6.16 3.14 -12.18
N LEU A 32 6.60 1.89 -11.97
CA LEU A 32 7.32 1.50 -10.76
C LEU A 32 8.65 2.25 -10.63
N ALA A 33 9.42 2.37 -11.72
CA ALA A 33 10.69 3.10 -11.72
C ALA A 33 10.51 4.58 -11.37
N LEU A 34 9.54 5.25 -12.01
CA LEU A 34 9.22 6.66 -11.74
C LEU A 34 8.80 6.88 -10.28
N ARG A 35 7.94 6.00 -9.77
CA ARG A 35 7.45 6.10 -8.38
C ARG A 35 8.53 5.79 -7.35
N ASN A 36 9.44 4.88 -7.66
CA ASN A 36 10.55 4.51 -6.78
C ASN A 36 11.69 5.54 -6.78
N ALA A 37 11.83 6.36 -7.83
CA ALA A 37 12.82 7.43 -7.88
C ALA A 37 12.60 8.49 -6.77
N GLN A 38 11.35 8.74 -6.39
CA GLN A 38 10.97 9.66 -5.30
C GLN A 38 9.86 9.01 -4.45
N PRO A 39 10.21 8.02 -3.60
CA PRO A 39 9.21 7.29 -2.87
C PRO A 39 8.62 8.18 -1.78
N THR A 40 7.29 8.29 -1.73
CA THR A 40 6.64 8.82 -0.53
C THR A 40 6.86 7.81 0.59
N ARG A 41 7.74 8.14 1.54
CA ARG A 41 7.95 7.28 2.71
C ARG A 41 6.64 7.14 3.47
N TYR A 42 6.39 5.93 3.93
CA TYR A 42 5.41 5.78 4.99
C TYR A 42 6.06 6.11 6.32
N VAL A 43 5.39 6.98 7.06
CA VAL A 43 5.71 7.25 8.46
C VAL A 43 4.63 6.56 9.27
N TRP A 44 5.06 5.65 10.13
CA TRP A 44 4.19 5.09 11.14
C TRP A 44 3.86 6.19 12.16
N ASN A 45 2.59 6.57 12.26
CA ASN A 45 2.15 7.68 13.11
C ASN A 45 1.56 7.23 14.45
N ALA A 46 1.29 5.94 14.65
CA ALA A 46 0.71 5.49 15.91
C ALA A 46 1.76 5.56 17.03
N LYS A 47 1.39 6.15 18.16
CA LYS A 47 2.26 6.19 19.34
C LYS A 47 2.44 4.75 19.85
N GLY A 48 3.63 4.46 20.39
CA GLY A 48 3.90 3.14 20.98
C GLY A 48 2.87 2.75 22.04
N GLU A 49 2.42 3.71 22.84
CA GLU A 49 1.37 3.52 23.85
C GLU A 49 0.04 3.04 23.26
N ASP A 50 -0.42 3.64 22.15
CA ASP A 50 -1.65 3.23 21.47
C ASP A 50 -1.56 1.77 20.97
N ILE A 51 -0.38 1.37 20.50
CA ILE A 51 -0.12 0.00 20.05
C ILE A 51 -0.20 -0.97 21.23
N LEU A 52 0.47 -0.64 22.34
CA LEU A 52 0.44 -1.44 23.56
C LEU A 52 -0.97 -1.58 24.12
N ASN A 53 -1.73 -0.48 24.18
CA ASN A 53 -3.13 -0.49 24.60
C ASN A 53 -4.01 -1.36 23.69
N LYS A 54 -3.79 -1.31 22.37
CA LYS A 54 -4.49 -2.17 21.41
C LYS A 54 -4.16 -3.65 21.63
N ILE A 55 -2.90 -3.99 21.88
CA ILE A 55 -2.46 -5.37 22.17
C ILE A 55 -3.11 -5.87 23.48
N GLN A 56 -3.12 -5.05 24.53
CA GLN A 56 -3.73 -5.43 25.82
C GLN A 56 -5.23 -5.69 25.68
N ARG A 57 -5.97 -4.82 24.99
CA ARG A 57 -7.41 -5.04 24.71
C ARG A 57 -7.66 -6.33 23.92
N ALA A 58 -6.84 -6.59 22.90
CA ALA A 58 -6.96 -7.81 22.11
C ALA A 58 -6.74 -9.07 22.97
N ARG A 59 -5.70 -9.06 23.83
CA ARG A 59 -5.43 -10.16 24.76
C ARG A 59 -6.58 -10.38 25.75
N ALA A 60 -7.09 -9.32 26.35
CA ALA A 60 -8.23 -9.41 27.27
C ALA A 60 -9.47 -10.01 26.59
N ALA A 61 -9.78 -9.57 25.37
CA ALA A 61 -10.89 -10.12 24.59
C ALA A 61 -10.70 -11.61 24.26
N THR A 62 -9.48 -12.05 23.94
CA THR A 62 -9.17 -13.47 23.73
C THR A 62 -9.34 -14.29 25.01
N THR A 63 -8.93 -13.76 26.16
CA THR A 63 -9.11 -14.43 27.47
C THR A 63 -10.58 -14.51 27.88
N THR A 64 -11.43 -13.55 27.50
CA THR A 64 -12.87 -13.59 27.77
C THR A 64 -13.64 -14.57 26.86
N GLN A 65 -13.04 -15.02 25.75
CA GLN A 65 -13.64 -16.00 24.83
C GLN A 65 -13.19 -17.45 25.07
N ALA A 66 -12.36 -17.70 26.09
CA ALA A 66 -11.92 -19.02 26.54
C ALA A 66 -12.58 -19.37 27.87
#